data_AF-A0A5J4TUW3-F1
#
_entry.id   AF-A0A5J4TUW3-F1
#
_cell.length_a   1.000
_cell.length_b   1.000
_cell.length_c   1.000
_cell.angle_alpha   90.00
_cell.angle_beta   90.00
_cell.angle_gamma   90.00
#
_symmetry.space_group_name_H-M   'P 1'
#
loop_
_entity.id
_entity.type
_entity.pdbx_description
1 polymer ?
#
loop_
_entity_poly.entity_id
_entity_poly.type
_entity_poly.pdbx_seq_one_letter_code
_entity_poly.pdbx_strand_id
1 'polypeptide(L)'
;MQPLVELQMQEKDSKTIIERVKDAMINTVNYTKIGQQEGKKQQITGKLIDFSLMDEDNLCVVDIDIHKDKSIEEIDKIRQNLIDSLPPNVGLVKTARGGLHIYCNRNFYLLPSNRNVKVAITDSFDIDVFAQMTKYKIENGQETKEIVQNRVVAPNTAIRETKNNQRVTLKYEA
;
A
#
# COMPACT_ATOMS: atom_id res chain seq x y z
N MET A 1 -33.57 10.33 -2.16
CA MET A 1 -33.42 9.20 -1.22
C MET A 1 -32.10 8.54 -1.58
N GLN A 2 -31.03 8.78 -0.81
CA GLN A 2 -29.74 8.11 -1.07
C GLN A 2 -29.88 6.62 -0.73
N PRO A 3 -29.39 5.69 -1.56
CA PRO A 3 -29.43 4.26 -1.27
C PRO A 3 -28.72 3.93 0.04
N LEU A 4 -29.24 2.96 0.79
CA LEU A 4 -28.66 2.48 2.06
C LEU A 4 -27.17 2.07 1.92
N VAL A 5 -26.79 1.59 0.73
CA VAL A 5 -25.40 1.24 0.38
C VAL A 5 -24.50 2.49 0.36
N GLU A 6 -24.96 3.61 -0.19
CA GLU A 6 -24.19 4.88 -0.20
C GLU A 6 -23.98 5.43 1.21
N LEU A 7 -24.96 5.30 2.10
CA LEU A 7 -24.85 5.74 3.51
C LEU A 7 -23.88 4.87 4.31
N GLN A 8 -23.92 3.54 4.13
CA GLN A 8 -22.95 2.62 4.75
C GLN A 8 -21.53 2.80 4.20
N MET A 9 -21.40 3.20 2.93
CA MET A 9 -20.11 3.58 2.33
C MET A 9 -19.60 4.90 2.90
N GLN A 10 -20.44 5.93 3.03
CA GLN A 10 -20.07 7.20 3.67
C GLN A 10 -19.59 7.01 5.13
N GLU A 11 -20.23 6.11 5.90
CA GLU A 11 -19.76 5.78 7.25
C GLU A 11 -18.40 5.06 7.26
N LYS A 12 -18.13 4.13 6.34
CA LYS A 12 -16.81 3.46 6.23
C LYS A 12 -15.72 4.39 5.68
N ASP A 13 -16.10 5.32 4.79
CA ASP A 13 -15.22 6.33 4.20
C ASP A 13 -14.87 7.47 5.17
N SER A 14 -15.55 7.56 6.31
CA SER A 14 -15.24 8.52 7.37
C SER A 14 -13.99 8.13 8.18
N LYS A 15 -13.62 6.84 8.18
CA LYS A 15 -12.42 6.36 8.89
C LYS A 15 -11.18 6.73 8.10
N THR A 16 -10.15 7.15 8.83
CA THR A 16 -8.82 7.34 8.26
C THR A 16 -8.20 6.01 7.85
N ILE A 17 -7.25 6.03 6.92
CA ILE A 17 -6.54 4.82 6.50
C ILE A 17 -5.86 4.13 7.69
N ILE A 18 -5.32 4.89 8.65
CA ILE A 18 -4.68 4.31 9.83
C ILE A 18 -5.67 3.56 10.72
N GLU A 19 -6.90 4.06 10.89
CA GLU A 19 -7.95 3.40 11.67
C GLU A 19 -8.44 2.12 10.99
N ARG A 20 -8.46 2.10 9.65
CA ARG A 20 -8.86 0.94 8.84
C ARG A 20 -7.84 -0.19 8.90
N VAL A 21 -6.55 0.14 8.93
CA VAL A 21 -5.48 -0.87 8.84
C VAL A 21 -4.91 -1.29 10.20
N LYS A 22 -5.32 -0.66 11.30
CA LYS A 22 -4.70 -0.84 12.63
C LYS A 22 -4.58 -2.31 13.07
N ASP A 23 -5.62 -3.11 12.83
CA ASP A 23 -5.70 -4.52 13.24
C ASP A 23 -5.07 -5.46 12.19
N ALA A 24 -4.74 -4.92 11.01
CA ALA A 24 -4.06 -5.59 9.92
C ALA A 24 -2.56 -5.27 9.84
N MET A 25 -2.02 -4.46 10.77
CA MET A 25 -0.60 -4.11 10.79
C MET A 25 0.26 -5.23 11.37
N ILE A 26 1.23 -5.69 10.59
CA ILE A 26 2.22 -6.70 10.99
C ILE A 26 3.61 -6.06 11.04
N ASN A 27 4.35 -6.30 12.12
CA ASN A 27 5.74 -5.85 12.22
C ASN A 27 6.63 -6.63 11.24
N THR A 28 7.49 -5.93 10.50
CA THR A 28 8.65 -6.55 9.85
C THR A 28 9.81 -6.54 10.82
N VAL A 29 10.59 -7.61 10.80
CA VAL A 29 11.76 -7.76 11.66
C VAL A 29 13.00 -7.94 10.79
N ASN A 30 14.15 -7.46 11.26
CA ASN A 30 15.46 -7.74 10.66
C ASN A 30 15.55 -7.42 9.16
N TYR A 31 14.81 -6.41 8.69
CA TYR A 31 14.73 -5.97 7.28
C TYR A 31 14.19 -7.05 6.31
N THR A 32 13.54 -8.10 6.82
CA THR A 32 12.91 -9.12 5.98
C THR A 32 11.46 -8.72 5.65
N LYS A 33 11.05 -8.92 4.38
CA LYS A 33 9.67 -8.69 3.91
C LYS A 33 8.68 -9.73 4.44
N ILE A 34 9.20 -10.83 4.97
CA ILE A 34 8.46 -11.99 5.47
C ILE A 34 8.88 -12.18 6.92
N GLY A 35 7.93 -12.48 7.81
CA GLY A 35 8.18 -12.68 9.23
C GLY A 35 9.29 -13.69 9.52
N GLN A 36 9.86 -13.55 10.72
CA GLN A 36 10.81 -14.41 11.43
C GLN A 36 11.58 -15.49 10.64
N GLN A 37 12.91 -15.37 10.63
CA GLN A 37 13.78 -16.55 10.55
C GLN A 37 13.95 -17.14 11.96
N GLU A 38 13.71 -18.44 12.10
CA GLU A 38 13.81 -19.17 13.36
C GLU A 38 15.21 -18.99 13.99
N GLY A 39 15.27 -18.74 15.31
CA GLY A 39 16.52 -18.58 16.05
C GLY A 39 17.23 -17.21 15.97
N LYS A 40 16.71 -16.21 15.25
CA LYS A 40 17.33 -14.86 15.20
C LYS A 40 16.71 -13.87 16.19
N LYS A 41 17.56 -13.03 16.81
CA LYS A 41 17.10 -11.87 17.62
C LYS A 41 16.21 -10.97 16.77
N GLN A 42 15.11 -10.52 17.35
CA GLN A 42 14.12 -9.70 16.67
C GLN A 42 14.42 -8.22 16.87
N GLN A 43 14.67 -7.51 15.77
CA GLN A 43 14.60 -6.06 15.74
C GLN A 43 13.45 -5.66 14.83
N ILE A 44 12.46 -4.93 15.36
CA ILE A 44 11.39 -4.36 14.53
C ILE A 44 12.02 -3.32 13.61
N THR A 45 11.90 -3.52 12.30
CA THR A 45 12.51 -2.68 11.26
C THR A 45 11.48 -1.94 10.41
N GLY A 46 10.19 -2.26 10.55
CA GLY A 46 9.10 -1.62 9.83
C GLY A 46 7.75 -2.29 10.08
N LYS A 47 6.74 -1.90 9.29
CA LYS A 47 5.39 -2.47 9.34
C LYS A 47 4.86 -2.74 7.93
N LEU A 48 4.06 -3.78 7.80
CA LEU A 48 3.24 -4.11 6.63
C LEU A 48 1.77 -4.07 7.02
N ILE A 49 0.90 -3.88 6.05
CA ILE A 49 -0.54 -4.17 6.16
C ILE A 49 -0.75 -5.52 5.49
N ASP A 50 -1.39 -6.45 6.19
CA ASP A 50 -1.87 -7.71 5.61
C ASP A 50 -3.36 -7.60 5.31
N PHE A 51 -3.70 -7.45 4.03
CA PHE A 51 -5.09 -7.24 3.59
C PHE A 51 -6.00 -8.40 4.03
N SER A 52 -5.45 -9.61 4.19
CA SER A 52 -6.23 -10.77 4.66
C SER A 52 -6.76 -10.64 6.10
N LEU A 53 -6.15 -9.75 6.89
CA LEU A 53 -6.56 -9.45 8.26
C LEU A 53 -7.53 -8.27 8.34
N MET A 54 -7.86 -7.63 7.21
CA MET A 54 -8.83 -6.55 7.19
C MET A 54 -10.27 -7.08 7.22
N ASP A 55 -11.15 -6.31 7.86
CA ASP A 55 -12.60 -6.56 7.92
C ASP A 55 -13.35 -6.01 6.70
N GLU A 56 -12.65 -5.35 5.78
CA GLU A 56 -13.19 -4.72 4.58
C GLU A 56 -12.25 -4.90 3.37
N ASP A 57 -12.82 -4.83 2.17
CA ASP A 57 -12.17 -5.12 0.88
C ASP A 57 -12.14 -3.89 -0.06
N ASN A 58 -12.38 -2.69 0.48
CA ASN A 58 -12.42 -1.46 -0.28
C ASN A 58 -11.08 -0.71 -0.26
N LEU A 59 -10.04 -1.20 0.42
CA LEU A 59 -8.72 -0.59 0.36
C LEU A 59 -7.95 -1.08 -0.87
N CYS A 60 -7.35 -0.16 -1.61
CA CYS A 60 -6.37 -0.46 -2.65
C CYS A 60 -5.07 0.33 -2.44
N VAL A 61 -4.02 -0.11 -3.13
CA VAL A 61 -2.74 0.58 -3.25
C VAL A 61 -2.53 0.94 -4.71
N VAL A 62 -2.35 2.22 -4.98
CA VAL A 62 -1.85 2.72 -6.26
C VAL A 62 -0.36 2.97 -6.10
N ASP A 63 0.46 2.26 -6.86
CA ASP A 63 1.91 2.41 -6.91
C ASP A 63 2.28 3.27 -8.12
N ILE A 64 2.88 4.42 -7.84
CA ILE A 64 3.40 5.35 -8.84
C ILE A 64 4.91 5.14 -8.94
N ASP A 65 5.32 4.53 -10.04
CA ASP A 65 6.72 4.29 -10.36
C ASP A 65 7.25 5.41 -11.27
N ILE A 66 7.85 6.44 -10.65
CA ILE A 66 8.46 7.56 -11.38
C ILE A 66 9.71 7.09 -12.12
N HIS A 67 9.82 7.47 -13.40
CA HIS A 67 10.92 7.08 -14.25
C HIS A 67 12.26 7.65 -13.77
N LYS A 68 13.30 6.82 -13.83
CA LYS A 68 14.61 7.10 -13.19
C LYS A 68 15.56 7.89 -14.07
N ASP A 69 15.23 8.09 -15.33
CA ASP A 69 15.96 8.96 -16.26
C ASP A 69 15.75 10.45 -15.94
N LYS A 70 14.78 10.78 -15.06
CA LYS A 70 14.52 12.13 -14.58
C LYS A 70 15.51 12.57 -13.50
N SER A 71 15.73 13.88 -13.39
CA SER A 71 16.54 14.45 -12.31
C SER A 71 15.83 14.30 -10.95
N ILE A 72 16.57 14.44 -9.84
CA ILE A 72 15.99 14.38 -8.48
C ILE A 72 14.94 15.48 -8.30
N GLU A 73 15.21 16.68 -8.81
CA GLU A 73 14.31 17.83 -8.76
C GLU A 73 13.03 17.57 -9.56
N GLU A 74 13.15 16.94 -10.74
CA GLU A 74 12.00 16.55 -11.56
C GLU A 74 11.16 15.47 -10.86
N ILE A 75 11.79 14.44 -10.28
CA ILE A 75 11.12 13.39 -9.52
C ILE A 75 10.35 14.01 -8.33
N ASP A 76 10.97 14.93 -7.61
CA ASP A 76 10.36 15.60 -6.48
C ASP A 76 9.18 16.50 -6.91
N LYS A 77 9.31 17.20 -8.05
CA LYS A 77 8.23 18.00 -8.64
C LYS A 77 7.05 17.14 -9.09
N ILE A 78 7.31 16.02 -9.79
CA ILE A 78 6.26 15.07 -10.21
C ILE A 78 5.52 14.55 -8.98
N ARG A 79 6.26 14.10 -7.96
CA ARG A 79 5.69 13.58 -6.72
C ARG A 79 4.85 14.63 -5.98
N GLN A 80 5.32 15.87 -5.88
CA GLN A 80 4.57 16.93 -5.22
C GLN A 80 3.29 17.28 -5.99
N ASN A 81 3.37 17.41 -7.32
CA ASN A 81 2.19 17.65 -8.15
C ASN A 81 1.14 16.54 -8.01
N LEU A 82 1.59 15.28 -7.91
CA LEU A 82 0.69 14.15 -7.63
C LEU A 82 0.02 14.33 -6.28
N ILE A 83 0.79 14.56 -5.21
CA ILE A 83 0.26 14.76 -3.85
C ILE A 83 -0.76 15.90 -3.80
N ASP A 84 -0.46 17.05 -4.44
CA ASP A 84 -1.33 18.22 -4.47
C ASP A 84 -2.65 17.99 -5.22
N SER A 85 -2.68 16.99 -6.12
CA SER A 85 -3.88 16.62 -6.89
C SER A 85 -4.76 15.56 -6.21
N LEU A 86 -4.29 14.93 -5.14
CA LEU A 86 -5.01 13.82 -4.49
C LEU A 86 -6.17 14.32 -3.61
N PRO A 87 -7.26 13.55 -3.52
CA PRO A 87 -8.34 13.86 -2.59
C PRO A 87 -7.87 13.76 -1.13
N PRO A 88 -8.59 14.40 -0.19
CA PRO A 88 -8.34 14.20 1.24
C PRO A 88 -8.61 12.75 1.65
N ASN A 89 -8.04 12.33 2.79
CA ASN A 89 -8.18 10.99 3.37
C ASN A 89 -7.56 9.83 2.56
N VAL A 90 -6.38 10.06 1.98
CA VAL A 90 -5.53 9.01 1.41
C VAL A 90 -4.31 8.76 2.30
N GLY A 91 -3.79 7.53 2.28
CA GLY A 91 -2.52 7.20 2.92
C GLY A 91 -1.40 7.33 1.91
N LEU A 92 -0.27 7.93 2.31
CA LEU A 92 0.86 8.16 1.41
C LEU A 92 2.12 7.48 1.95
N VAL A 93 2.87 6.81 1.07
CA VAL A 93 4.20 6.28 1.38
C VAL A 93 5.14 6.58 0.22
N LYS A 94 6.21 7.33 0.49
CA LYS A 94 7.31 7.48 -0.47
C LYS A 94 8.03 6.13 -0.62
N THR A 95 8.18 5.66 -1.86
CA THR A 95 8.90 4.42 -2.13
C THR A 95 10.42 4.66 -2.10
N ALA A 96 11.20 3.60 -1.93
CA ALA A 96 12.67 3.69 -1.90
C ALA A 96 13.24 4.40 -3.14
N ARG A 97 12.59 4.22 -4.30
CA ARG A 97 13.05 4.77 -5.58
C ARG A 97 12.50 6.16 -5.88
N GLY A 98 11.88 6.82 -4.91
CA GLY A 98 11.33 8.17 -5.08
C GLY A 98 9.91 8.23 -5.64
N GLY A 99 9.31 7.08 -5.97
CA GLY A 99 7.89 6.96 -6.31
C GLY A 99 6.96 7.12 -5.12
N LEU A 100 5.69 6.75 -5.30
CA LEU A 100 4.64 6.99 -4.31
C LEU A 100 3.63 5.83 -4.27
N HIS A 101 3.46 5.21 -3.11
CA HIS A 101 2.26 4.40 -2.85
C HIS A 101 1.16 5.30 -2.29
N ILE A 102 -0.04 5.15 -2.83
CA ILE A 102 -1.25 5.84 -2.41
C ILE A 102 -2.25 4.77 -1.95
N TYR A 103 -2.66 4.84 -0.69
CA TYR A 103 -3.68 3.99 -0.09
C TYR A 103 -5.01 4.72 -0.13
N CYS A 104 -5.97 4.19 -0.87
CA CYS A 104 -7.26 4.84 -1.08
C CYS A 104 -8.38 3.83 -1.27
N ASN A 105 -9.60 4.34 -1.41
CA ASN A 105 -10.75 3.52 -1.73
C ASN A 105 -10.68 2.99 -3.15
N ARG A 106 -10.94 1.70 -3.28
CA ARG A 106 -11.06 1.00 -4.56
C ARG A 106 -12.29 1.44 -5.34
N ASN A 107 -13.35 1.88 -4.66
CA ASN A 107 -14.59 2.37 -5.29
C ASN A 107 -15.13 1.39 -6.35
N PHE A 108 -15.19 0.10 -5.99
CA PHE A 108 -15.61 -1.00 -6.87
C PHE A 108 -14.73 -1.26 -8.10
N TYR A 109 -13.56 -0.63 -8.22
CA TYR A 109 -12.62 -0.95 -9.29
C TYR A 109 -12.19 -2.42 -9.19
N LEU A 110 -12.54 -3.23 -10.19
CA LEU A 110 -12.27 -4.65 -10.21
C LEU A 110 -10.91 -4.92 -10.87
N LEU A 111 -10.06 -5.68 -10.17
CA LEU A 111 -8.85 -6.24 -10.74
C LEU A 111 -9.08 -7.70 -11.15
N PRO A 112 -8.37 -8.22 -12.16
CA PRO A 112 -8.50 -9.60 -12.61
C PRO A 112 -8.03 -10.63 -11.56
N SER A 113 -7.19 -10.24 -10.61
CA SER A 113 -6.67 -11.12 -9.55
C SER A 113 -5.98 -10.31 -8.44
N ASN A 114 -5.57 -10.97 -7.34
CA ASN A 114 -4.73 -10.40 -6.27
C ASN A 114 -3.28 -10.21 -6.75
N ARG A 115 -3.09 -9.44 -7.82
CA ARG A 115 -1.79 -9.10 -8.38
C ARG A 115 -1.72 -7.60 -8.62
N ASN A 116 -0.50 -7.10 -8.63
CA ASN A 116 -0.24 -5.74 -9.08
C ASN A 116 -0.51 -5.69 -10.59
N VAL A 117 -1.33 -4.73 -11.03
CA VAL A 117 -1.77 -4.57 -12.41
C VAL A 117 -1.38 -3.20 -12.90
N LYS A 118 -0.62 -3.14 -13.99
CA LYS A 118 -0.30 -1.89 -14.67
C LYS A 118 -1.55 -1.33 -15.35
N VAL A 119 -1.97 -0.15 -14.92
CA VAL A 119 -3.20 0.51 -15.41
C VAL A 119 -2.89 1.69 -16.33
N ALA A 120 -1.71 2.32 -16.19
CA ALA A 120 -1.28 3.39 -17.08
C ALA A 120 0.24 3.46 -17.19
N ILE A 121 0.70 3.96 -18.34
CA ILE A 121 2.09 4.30 -18.64
C ILE A 121 2.06 5.75 -19.12
N THR A 122 2.96 6.58 -18.61
CA THR A 122 3.14 7.96 -19.06
C THR A 122 4.60 8.18 -19.43
N ASP A 123 4.95 9.36 -19.95
CA ASP A 123 6.36 9.70 -20.23
C ASP A 123 7.21 9.86 -18.96
N SER A 124 6.58 10.04 -17.80
CA SER A 124 7.24 10.42 -16.55
C SER A 124 7.12 9.37 -15.45
N PHE A 125 6.08 8.55 -15.47
CA PHE A 125 5.79 7.55 -14.46
C PHE A 125 4.80 6.50 -14.95
N ASP A 126 4.88 5.32 -14.34
CA ASP A 126 3.91 4.26 -14.49
C ASP A 126 2.93 4.25 -13.31
N ILE A 127 1.72 3.76 -13.55
CA ILE A 127 0.72 3.55 -12.53
C ILE A 127 0.37 2.06 -12.49
N ASP A 128 0.63 1.45 -11.34
CA ASP A 128 0.21 0.11 -11.05
C ASP A 128 -0.81 0.12 -9.89
N VAL A 129 -1.78 -0.78 -9.90
CA VAL A 129 -2.81 -0.89 -8.85
C VAL A 129 -2.81 -2.30 -8.27
N PHE A 130 -2.90 -2.37 -6.95
CA PHE A 130 -3.05 -3.60 -6.20
C PHE A 130 -4.22 -3.50 -5.23
N ALA A 131 -5.03 -4.55 -5.19
CA ALA A 131 -6.04 -4.74 -4.17
C ALA A 131 -6.30 -6.25 -3.98
N GLN A 132 -6.81 -6.62 -2.81
CA GLN A 132 -7.26 -7.99 -2.57
C GLN A 132 -8.65 -8.15 -3.19
N MET A 133 -8.75 -8.98 -4.24
CA MET A 133 -10.02 -9.35 -4.88
C MET A 133 -10.65 -10.58 -4.23
N THR A 134 -9.82 -11.54 -3.80
CA THR A 134 -10.28 -12.79 -3.19
C THR A 134 -9.53 -13.05 -1.88
N LYS A 135 -10.25 -13.26 -0.78
CA LYS A 135 -9.63 -13.59 0.52
C LYS A 135 -9.15 -15.03 0.56
N TYR A 136 -9.90 -15.93 -0.08
CA TYR A 136 -9.61 -17.35 -0.16
C TYR A 136 -9.00 -17.72 -1.51
N LYS A 137 -8.21 -18.77 -1.51
CA LYS A 137 -7.63 -19.33 -2.74
C LYS A 137 -8.73 -19.97 -3.57
N ILE A 138 -8.65 -19.80 -4.88
CA ILE A 138 -9.58 -20.44 -5.83
C ILE A 138 -8.85 -21.61 -6.49
N GLU A 139 -9.40 -22.80 -6.37
CA GLU A 139 -8.95 -24.02 -7.04
C GLU A 139 -10.11 -24.62 -7.82
N ASN A 140 -9.90 -24.90 -9.12
CA ASN A 140 -10.94 -25.43 -10.02
C ASN A 140 -12.26 -24.61 -10.01
N GLY A 141 -12.17 -23.29 -9.81
CA GLY A 141 -13.32 -22.39 -9.76
C GLY A 141 -14.07 -22.35 -8.43
N GLN A 142 -13.57 -23.04 -7.38
CA GLN A 142 -14.16 -23.04 -6.05
C GLN A 142 -13.20 -22.42 -5.02
N GLU A 143 -13.76 -21.65 -4.08
CA GLU A 143 -12.99 -21.14 -2.94
C GLU A 143 -12.61 -22.29 -1.99
N THR A 144 -11.36 -22.29 -1.56
CA THR A 144 -10.86 -23.19 -0.53
C THR A 144 -10.91 -22.51 0.85
N LYS A 145 -10.48 -23.21 1.90
CA LYS A 145 -10.29 -22.61 3.24
C LYS A 145 -8.93 -21.92 3.39
N GLU A 146 -8.07 -21.98 2.37
CA GLU A 146 -6.73 -21.40 2.40
C GLU A 146 -6.83 -19.88 2.15
N ILE A 147 -6.33 -19.08 3.09
CA ILE A 147 -6.32 -17.62 2.98
C ILE A 147 -5.15 -17.18 2.09
N VAL A 148 -5.43 -16.31 1.13
CA VAL A 148 -4.39 -15.67 0.31
C VAL A 148 -3.77 -14.52 1.10
N GLN A 149 -2.50 -14.68 1.48
CA GLN A 149 -1.77 -13.60 2.15
C GLN A 149 -1.39 -12.51 1.16
N ASN A 150 -1.83 -11.28 1.43
CA ASN A 150 -1.61 -10.11 0.59
C ASN A 150 -1.05 -8.98 1.44
N ARG A 151 0.28 -8.83 1.45
CA ARG A 151 0.98 -7.87 2.31
C ARG A 151 1.54 -6.71 1.51
N VAL A 152 1.28 -5.50 1.97
CA VAL A 152 1.79 -4.24 1.40
C VAL A 152 2.45 -3.39 2.49
N VAL A 153 3.24 -2.41 2.12
CA VAL A 153 3.95 -1.56 3.09
C VAL A 153 2.95 -0.75 3.92
N ALA A 154 3.15 -0.58 5.22
CA ALA A 154 2.24 0.25 6.00
C ALA A 154 2.57 1.76 5.85
N PRO A 155 1.56 2.65 5.79
CA PRO A 155 1.73 4.09 5.99
C PRO A 155 2.59 4.38 7.23
N ASN A 156 3.47 5.39 7.12
CA ASN A 156 4.41 5.78 8.18
C ASN A 156 5.54 4.78 8.50
N THR A 157 5.72 3.72 7.69
CA THR A 157 6.90 2.87 7.80
C THR A 157 8.10 3.55 7.15
N ALA A 158 9.10 3.90 7.96
CA ALA A 158 10.40 4.33 7.45
C ALA A 158 11.14 3.13 6.83
N ILE A 159 11.01 2.93 5.51
CA ILE A 159 11.92 2.04 4.78
C ILE A 159 13.26 2.77 4.69
N ARG A 160 14.21 2.40 5.55
CA ARG A 160 15.57 2.97 5.50
C ARG A 160 16.30 2.38 4.30
N GLU A 161 16.62 3.20 3.30
CA GLU A 161 17.63 2.81 2.32
C GLU A 161 18.96 2.58 3.06
N THR A 162 19.56 1.41 2.86
CA THR A 162 20.92 1.13 3.33
C THR A 162 21.89 1.73 2.32
N LYS A 163 22.13 3.04 2.38
CA LYS A 163 23.30 3.66 1.75
C LYS A 163 24.45 3.67 2.75
N ASN A 164 25.53 2.97 2.41
CA ASN A 164 26.85 3.07 3.07
C ASN A 164 26.91 2.74 4.58
N ASN A 165 26.17 1.74 5.07
CA ASN A 165 26.18 1.34 6.50
C ASN A 165 25.87 2.47 7.51
N GLN A 166 25.40 3.63 7.06
CA GLN A 166 25.00 4.74 7.92
C GLN A 166 23.49 4.80 8.04
N ARG A 167 23.02 4.85 9.30
CA ARG A 167 21.61 4.81 9.67
C ARG A 167 20.98 6.20 9.50
N VAL A 168 20.45 6.52 8.33
CA VAL A 168 19.59 7.70 8.17
C VAL A 168 18.13 7.30 8.37
N THR A 169 17.44 7.94 9.30
CA THR A 169 16.01 7.76 9.54
C THR A 169 15.27 8.81 8.73
N LEU A 170 14.54 8.41 7.68
CA LEU A 170 13.58 9.31 7.05
C LEU A 170 12.27 9.17 7.83
N LYS A 171 12.06 10.07 8.80
CA LYS A 171 10.74 10.36 9.34
C LYS A 171 10.18 11.49 8.47
N TYR A 172 9.09 11.24 7.77
CA TYR A 172 8.21 12.32 7.34
C TYR A 172 7.01 12.23 8.27
N GLU A 173 6.97 13.16 9.21
CA GLU A 173 5.72 13.54 9.87
C GLU A 173 4.90 14.31 8.83
N ALA A 174 3.58 14.12 8.88
CA ALA A 174 2.63 14.90 8.09
C ALA A 174 2.73 16.40 8.41
#